data_AF-A0A246Q4R9-F1
#
_entry.id   AF-A0A246Q4R9-F1
#
_cell.length_a   1.000
_cell.length_b   1.000
_cell.length_c   1.000
_cell.angle_alpha   90.00
_cell.angle_beta   90.00
_cell.angle_gamma   90.00
#
_symmetry.space_group_name_H-M   'P 1'
#
loop_
_entity.id
_entity.type
_entity.pdbx_description
1 polymer ?
#
loop_
_entity_poly.entity_id
_entity_poly.type
_entity_poly.pdbx_seq_one_letter_code
_entity_poly.pdbx_strand_id
1 'polypeptide(L)'
;MSKEQEHTQEHASLIKTPQQLIVTVVLSFVIPIIIILMLVNMVVSQGRSGAGSNALTPDAINKRIAPVAGFDFVDITAPKVFKTGEQVFAAVCTSCHAAGVAGAPKVGDSAAWGPRIKEGYEAMLNIALHGKGAMPAKGGNPSLSDYEVARAVVFMANKSGGNLPEPAAPAPEGGAPAAGAAPQGGGQAAAPAAGQTAQAQQAPAQATAAQTPPAAPGNAATAAAAPAQQAPSAQAAPPAGQQPPAQGATAQAAVNPAGEKLYKSTCFACHSSGVAGAPKFGDKSAWDKYIQTGEDAMVKVALTGKGAMPPKGGAANASEDDIRAAVRYMVNAAK
;
A
#
# COMPACT_ATOMS: atom_id res chain seq x y z
N MET A 1 76.03 -67.21 7.26
CA MET A 1 75.80 -66.04 8.13
C MET A 1 75.80 -64.80 7.28
N SER A 2 74.65 -64.17 7.04
CA SER A 2 74.55 -62.75 6.66
C SER A 2 73.09 -62.31 6.57
N LYS A 3 72.79 -61.26 7.34
CA LYS A 3 71.65 -60.33 7.25
C LYS A 3 70.25 -60.86 7.60
N GLU A 4 70.01 -60.98 8.91
CA GLU A 4 68.74 -60.57 9.49
C GLU A 4 68.67 -59.03 9.43
N GLN A 5 67.72 -58.49 8.66
CA GLN A 5 67.33 -57.09 8.76
C GLN A 5 66.42 -56.94 9.97
N GLU A 6 66.89 -56.22 10.98
CA GLU A 6 66.07 -55.63 12.04
C GLU A 6 64.88 -54.86 11.43
N HIS A 7 63.67 -55.36 11.67
CA HIS A 7 62.49 -54.52 11.70
C HIS A 7 62.16 -54.23 13.16
N THR A 8 62.69 -53.14 13.70
CA THR A 8 62.18 -52.55 14.95
C THR A 8 61.83 -51.09 14.67
N GLN A 9 60.80 -50.92 13.86
CA GLN A 9 60.20 -49.62 13.59
C GLN A 9 59.21 -49.30 14.72
N GLU A 10 59.64 -48.40 15.60
CA GLU A 10 58.84 -47.31 16.16
C GLU A 10 57.47 -47.64 16.79
N HIS A 11 57.49 -47.88 18.10
CA HIS A 11 56.34 -47.59 18.98
C HIS A 11 56.65 -46.38 19.87
N ALA A 12 57.02 -45.25 19.25
CA ALA A 12 56.97 -43.98 19.95
C ALA A 12 55.49 -43.59 20.10
N SER A 13 54.93 -43.74 21.30
CA SER A 13 53.57 -43.27 21.57
C SER A 13 53.49 -41.77 21.24
N LEU A 14 52.56 -41.41 20.37
CA LEU A 14 52.37 -40.05 19.84
C LEU A 14 51.95 -39.01 20.91
N ILE A 15 51.88 -39.42 22.17
CA ILE A 15 51.36 -38.67 23.30
C ILE A 15 52.44 -38.66 24.40
N LYS A 16 53.20 -37.56 24.49
CA LYS A 16 54.33 -37.42 25.43
C LYS A 16 53.97 -36.68 26.72
N THR A 17 52.79 -36.06 26.78
CA THR A 17 52.32 -35.31 27.96
C THR A 17 50.86 -35.65 28.28
N PRO A 18 50.45 -35.60 29.56
CA PRO A 18 49.06 -35.83 29.95
C PRO A 18 48.10 -34.84 29.28
N GLN A 19 48.59 -33.62 28.99
CA GLN A 19 47.83 -32.61 28.25
C GLN A 19 47.59 -33.00 26.79
N GLN A 20 48.58 -33.62 26.11
CA GLN A 20 48.39 -34.16 24.75
C GLN A 20 47.41 -35.34 24.72
N LEU A 21 47.34 -36.14 25.80
CA LEU A 21 46.37 -37.23 25.90
C LEU A 21 44.94 -36.71 25.96
N ILE A 22 44.71 -35.71 26.82
CA ILE A 22 43.39 -35.07 26.99
C ILE A 22 42.95 -34.40 25.68
N VAL A 23 43.84 -33.66 25.01
CA VAL A 23 43.52 -32.99 23.74
C VAL A 23 43.18 -34.00 22.64
N THR A 24 43.95 -35.09 22.53
CA THR A 24 43.70 -36.14 21.52
C THR A 24 42.36 -36.83 21.75
N VAL A 25 42.04 -37.15 23.00
CA VAL A 25 40.75 -37.75 23.37
C VAL A 25 39.60 -36.79 23.07
N VAL A 26 39.70 -35.52 23.47
CA VAL A 26 38.64 -34.52 23.18
C VAL A 26 38.45 -34.32 21.68
N LEU A 27 39.52 -34.18 20.89
CA LEU A 27 39.43 -34.05 19.43
C LEU A 27 38.76 -35.29 18.80
N SER A 28 39.03 -36.49 19.31
CA SER A 28 38.46 -37.73 18.78
C SER A 28 36.93 -37.83 18.96
N PHE A 29 36.36 -37.11 19.93
CA PHE A 29 34.91 -37.02 20.11
C PHE A 29 34.31 -35.79 19.40
N VAL A 30 34.99 -34.65 19.48
CA VAL A 30 34.47 -33.38 18.93
C VAL A 30 34.47 -33.39 17.39
N ILE A 31 35.51 -33.93 16.75
CA ILE A 31 35.60 -33.96 15.28
C ILE A 31 34.46 -34.79 14.66
N PRO A 32 34.18 -36.03 15.10
CA PRO A 32 33.03 -36.78 14.60
C PRO A 32 31.69 -36.08 14.86
N ILE A 33 31.51 -35.44 16.02
CA ILE A 33 30.27 -34.70 16.32
C ILE A 33 30.09 -33.54 15.33
N ILE A 34 31.15 -32.75 15.08
CA ILE A 34 31.10 -31.65 14.11
C ILE A 34 30.81 -32.17 12.71
N ILE A 35 31.45 -33.27 12.29
CA ILE A 35 31.20 -33.90 10.98
C ILE A 35 29.74 -34.35 10.88
N ILE A 36 29.20 -35.00 11.91
CA ILE A 36 27.79 -35.43 11.94
C ILE A 36 26.86 -34.22 11.84
N LEU A 37 27.09 -33.15 12.60
CA LEU A 37 26.29 -31.93 12.53
C LEU A 37 26.37 -31.28 11.14
N MET A 38 27.55 -31.25 10.53
CA MET A 38 27.75 -30.73 9.19
C MET A 38 27.04 -31.59 8.12
N LEU A 39 27.08 -32.92 8.26
CA LEU A 39 26.38 -33.85 7.37
C LEU A 39 24.86 -33.75 7.53
N VAL A 40 24.34 -33.61 8.75
CA VAL A 40 22.91 -33.34 9.00
C VAL A 40 22.50 -32.03 8.34
N ASN A 41 23.29 -30.96 8.50
CA ASN A 41 23.01 -29.68 7.86
C ASN A 41 23.05 -29.80 6.32
N MET A 42 24.03 -30.54 5.77
CA MET A 42 24.14 -30.79 4.33
C MET A 42 22.94 -31.58 3.79
N VAL A 43 22.48 -32.61 4.51
CA VAL A 43 21.33 -33.44 4.13
C VAL A 43 19.99 -32.70 4.29
N VAL A 44 19.88 -31.81 5.27
CA VAL A 44 18.69 -30.97 5.47
C VAL A 44 18.65 -29.81 4.46
N SER A 45 19.82 -29.28 4.08
CA SER A 45 19.93 -28.18 3.11
C SER A 45 19.82 -28.62 1.66
N GLN A 46 20.08 -29.89 1.34
CA GLN A 46 19.78 -30.48 0.04
C GLN A 46 18.25 -30.64 -0.08
N GLY A 47 17.62 -29.82 -0.94
CA GLY A 47 16.19 -29.89 -1.20
C GLY A 47 15.76 -31.30 -1.61
N ARG A 48 14.96 -31.96 -0.78
CA ARG A 48 14.42 -33.31 -1.07
C ARG A 48 13.44 -33.22 -2.23
N SER A 49 13.81 -33.72 -3.39
CA SER A 49 12.93 -33.89 -4.56
C SER A 49 12.44 -35.35 -4.61
N GLY A 50 11.36 -35.65 -3.89
CA GLY A 50 10.78 -37.00 -3.79
C GLY A 50 9.65 -37.08 -2.75
N ALA A 51 9.14 -38.28 -2.46
CA ALA A 51 8.16 -38.49 -1.39
C ALA A 51 8.75 -38.01 -0.05
N GLY A 52 8.10 -37.04 0.60
CA GLY A 52 8.63 -36.29 1.74
C GLY A 52 9.22 -34.91 1.39
N SER A 53 9.06 -34.44 0.15
CA SER A 53 9.35 -33.06 -0.23
C SER A 53 8.38 -32.07 0.43
N ASN A 54 8.77 -30.79 0.49
CA ASN A 54 7.92 -29.71 1.02
C ASN A 54 6.64 -29.50 0.20
N ALA A 55 6.42 -30.25 -0.89
CA ALA A 55 5.27 -30.14 -1.78
C ALA A 55 3.93 -30.49 -1.11
N LEU A 56 3.92 -31.26 -0.03
CA LEU A 56 2.72 -31.63 0.75
C LEU A 56 2.65 -30.93 2.12
N THR A 57 3.52 -29.95 2.37
CA THR A 57 3.45 -29.18 3.63
C THR A 57 2.20 -28.30 3.63
N PRO A 58 1.60 -28.04 4.80
CA PRO A 58 0.50 -27.09 4.94
C PRO A 58 0.82 -25.73 4.29
N ASP A 59 2.07 -25.26 4.37
CA ASP A 59 2.51 -24.02 3.73
C ASP A 59 2.49 -24.07 2.21
N ALA A 60 2.97 -25.17 1.61
CA ALA A 60 2.92 -25.33 0.16
C ALA A 60 1.49 -25.51 -0.37
N ILE A 61 0.62 -26.13 0.42
CA ILE A 61 -0.81 -26.26 0.15
C ILE A 61 -1.47 -24.87 0.21
N ASN A 62 -1.27 -24.11 1.29
CA ASN A 62 -1.81 -22.75 1.44
C ASN A 62 -1.37 -21.82 0.31
N LYS A 63 -0.12 -21.95 -0.15
CA LYS A 63 0.40 -21.16 -1.28
C LYS A 63 -0.23 -21.52 -2.64
N ARG A 64 -0.79 -22.73 -2.78
CA ARG A 64 -1.52 -23.18 -3.97
C ARG A 64 -3.02 -22.90 -3.92
N ILE A 65 -3.58 -22.78 -2.71
CA ILE A 65 -4.97 -22.36 -2.49
C ILE A 65 -5.08 -20.82 -2.52
N ALA A 66 -3.96 -20.10 -2.40
CA ALA A 66 -3.93 -18.66 -2.54
C ALA A 66 -4.55 -18.22 -3.90
N PRO A 67 -5.44 -17.23 -3.90
CA PRO A 67 -6.18 -16.84 -5.09
C PRO A 67 -5.22 -16.38 -6.20
N VAL A 68 -5.32 -17.04 -7.37
CA VAL A 68 -4.50 -16.78 -8.56
C VAL A 68 -4.92 -15.53 -9.35
N ALA A 69 -6.02 -14.89 -8.96
CA ALA A 69 -6.40 -13.57 -9.42
C ALA A 69 -6.14 -12.57 -8.28
N GLY A 70 -5.00 -11.88 -8.34
CA GLY A 70 -4.61 -10.84 -7.39
C GLY A 70 -5.43 -9.56 -7.53
N PHE A 71 -6.75 -9.67 -7.45
CA PHE A 71 -7.61 -8.51 -7.22
C PHE A 71 -8.06 -8.59 -5.78
N ASP A 72 -7.44 -7.76 -4.94
CA ASP A 72 -8.01 -7.42 -3.64
C ASP A 72 -9.38 -6.79 -3.92
N PHE A 73 -10.44 -7.55 -3.65
CA PHE A 73 -11.78 -6.98 -3.58
C PHE A 73 -11.78 -5.99 -2.43
N VAL A 74 -11.59 -4.71 -2.77
CA VAL A 74 -11.79 -3.62 -1.84
C VAL A 74 -13.27 -3.64 -1.49
N ASP A 75 -13.57 -4.11 -0.28
CA ASP A 75 -14.89 -3.99 0.31
C ASP A 75 -15.21 -2.49 0.38
N ILE A 76 -16.20 -2.06 -0.41
CA ILE A 76 -16.64 -0.66 -0.55
C ILE A 76 -17.18 -0.12 0.78
N THR A 77 -17.52 -1.02 1.73
CA THR A 77 -18.03 -0.69 3.06
C THR A 77 -16.97 -0.80 4.16
N ALA A 78 -15.79 -1.36 3.86
CA ALA A 78 -14.70 -1.42 4.83
C ALA A 78 -13.97 -0.06 4.93
N PRO A 79 -13.57 0.37 6.15
CA PRO A 79 -12.73 1.54 6.30
C PRO A 79 -11.46 1.38 5.48
N LYS A 80 -11.23 2.29 4.52
CA LYS A 80 -10.02 2.27 3.71
C LYS A 80 -8.80 2.45 4.62
N VAL A 81 -8.05 1.36 4.82
CA VAL A 81 -6.80 1.40 5.59
C VAL A 81 -5.73 2.02 4.70
N PHE A 82 -5.50 3.32 4.87
CA PHE A 82 -4.50 4.01 4.07
C PHE A 82 -3.09 3.83 4.63
N LYS A 83 -2.11 3.54 3.75
CA LYS A 83 -0.71 3.31 4.14
C LYS A 83 -0.07 4.54 4.79
N THR A 84 0.72 4.39 5.85
CA THR A 84 1.40 5.54 6.47
C THR A 84 2.37 6.22 5.51
N GLY A 85 2.73 7.48 5.78
CA GLY A 85 3.72 8.21 4.97
C GLY A 85 5.06 7.47 4.84
N GLU A 86 5.50 6.84 5.92
CA GLU A 86 6.71 6.01 5.94
C GLU A 86 6.57 4.76 5.06
N GLN A 87 5.42 4.07 5.11
CA GLN A 87 5.17 2.89 4.27
C GLN A 87 5.16 3.24 2.78
N VAL A 88 4.55 4.37 2.41
CA VAL A 88 4.54 4.87 1.03
C VAL A 88 5.94 5.26 0.59
N PHE A 89 6.68 5.98 1.45
CA PHE A 89 8.06 6.35 1.17
C PHE A 89 8.94 5.12 0.93
N ALA A 90 8.89 4.13 1.83
CA ALA A 90 9.64 2.90 1.75
C ALA A 90 9.35 2.12 0.45
N ALA A 91 8.08 2.05 0.06
CA ALA A 91 7.62 1.26 -1.08
C ALA A 91 7.94 1.89 -2.45
N VAL A 92 7.94 3.22 -2.56
CA VAL A 92 7.96 3.91 -3.87
C VAL A 92 9.05 4.97 -3.97
N CYS A 93 9.26 5.75 -2.92
CA CYS A 93 10.06 6.97 -3.00
C CYS A 93 11.55 6.76 -2.69
N THR A 94 11.90 5.71 -1.94
CA THR A 94 13.30 5.39 -1.54
C THR A 94 14.24 5.21 -2.72
N SER A 95 13.74 4.66 -3.83
CA SER A 95 14.48 4.41 -5.06
C SER A 95 15.26 5.63 -5.56
N CYS A 96 14.68 6.83 -5.39
CA CYS A 96 15.33 8.08 -5.76
C CYS A 96 15.71 8.94 -4.55
N HIS A 97 14.83 9.09 -3.57
CA HIS A 97 15.01 10.07 -2.48
C HIS A 97 15.84 9.58 -1.29
N ALA A 98 16.20 8.29 -1.22
CA ALA A 98 17.10 7.81 -0.17
C ALA A 98 18.57 8.19 -0.47
N ALA A 99 18.98 8.08 -1.73
CA ALA A 99 20.35 8.41 -2.18
C ALA A 99 20.44 9.74 -2.94
N GLY A 100 19.31 10.34 -3.32
CA GLY A 100 19.27 11.56 -4.13
C GLY A 100 19.54 11.31 -5.62
N VAL A 101 19.08 10.18 -6.15
CA VAL A 101 19.25 9.80 -7.56
C VAL A 101 18.63 10.84 -8.47
N ALA A 102 19.27 11.12 -9.60
CA ALA A 102 18.83 12.12 -10.59
C ALA A 102 18.60 13.53 -10.00
N GLY A 103 19.34 13.88 -8.94
CA GLY A 103 19.22 15.18 -8.26
C GLY A 103 18.00 15.28 -7.35
N ALA A 104 17.38 14.15 -6.98
CA ALA A 104 16.31 14.13 -6.00
C ALA A 104 16.81 14.66 -4.64
N PRO A 105 16.01 15.48 -3.92
CA PRO A 105 16.38 15.91 -2.58
C PRO A 105 16.41 14.68 -1.65
N LYS A 106 17.56 14.44 -1.03
CA LYS A 106 17.76 13.32 -0.12
C LYS A 106 16.96 13.53 1.16
N VAL A 107 16.16 12.55 1.55
CA VAL A 107 15.44 12.61 2.83
C VAL A 107 16.43 12.55 3.99
N GLY A 108 16.27 13.46 4.95
CA GLY A 108 17.20 13.69 6.05
C GLY A 108 18.21 14.81 5.78
N ASP A 109 18.29 15.34 4.56
CA ASP A 109 19.14 16.50 4.24
C ASP A 109 18.38 17.81 4.47
N SER A 110 18.55 18.41 5.65
CA SER A 110 17.89 19.67 5.98
C SER A 110 18.32 20.85 5.12
N ALA A 111 19.52 20.83 4.52
CA ALA A 111 19.96 21.91 3.63
C ALA A 111 19.22 21.84 2.29
N ALA A 112 19.05 20.63 1.73
CA ALA A 112 18.27 20.42 0.52
C ALA A 112 16.76 20.68 0.73
N TRP A 113 16.23 20.31 1.89
CA TRP A 113 14.79 20.42 2.18
C TRP A 113 14.36 21.79 2.72
N GLY A 114 15.25 22.55 3.35
CA GLY A 114 14.93 23.86 3.93
C GLY A 114 14.22 24.83 2.98
N PRO A 115 14.71 25.06 1.74
CA PRO A 115 14.01 25.90 0.77
C PRO A 115 12.63 25.36 0.36
N ARG A 116 12.50 24.04 0.21
CA ARG A 116 11.24 23.37 -0.20
C ARG A 116 10.18 23.44 0.90
N ILE A 117 10.60 23.28 2.15
CA ILE A 117 9.73 23.45 3.31
C ILE A 117 9.25 24.90 3.41
N LYS A 118 10.11 25.89 3.08
CA LYS A 118 9.74 27.31 3.02
C LYS A 118 8.76 27.65 1.90
N GLU A 119 8.85 26.97 0.75
CA GLU A 119 7.84 27.09 -0.33
C GLU A 119 6.45 26.62 0.12
N GLY A 120 6.41 25.76 1.14
CA GLY A 120 5.19 25.33 1.81
C GLY A 120 4.73 23.94 1.40
N TYR A 121 3.87 23.36 2.24
CA TYR A 121 3.36 22.01 2.07
C TYR A 121 2.62 21.80 0.75
N GLU A 122 1.73 22.73 0.37
CA GLU A 122 0.92 22.63 -0.85
C GLU A 122 1.79 22.60 -2.13
N ALA A 123 2.88 23.37 -2.16
CA ALA A 123 3.81 23.37 -3.29
C ALA A 123 4.51 22.01 -3.44
N MET A 124 4.96 21.43 -2.32
CA MET A 124 5.59 20.10 -2.31
C MET A 124 4.59 19.00 -2.68
N LEU A 125 3.35 19.08 -2.17
CA LEU A 125 2.30 18.14 -2.50
C LEU A 125 1.94 18.18 -3.99
N ASN A 126 1.78 19.37 -4.56
CA ASN A 126 1.48 19.54 -5.98
C ASN A 126 2.58 18.92 -6.86
N ILE A 127 3.85 19.16 -6.54
CA ILE A 127 4.98 18.52 -7.23
C ILE A 127 4.94 16.99 -7.06
N ALA A 128 4.61 16.48 -5.88
CA ALA A 128 4.54 15.04 -5.66
C ALA A 128 3.38 14.36 -6.41
N LEU A 129 2.23 15.04 -6.54
CA LEU A 129 1.06 14.52 -7.25
C LEU A 129 1.24 14.55 -8.77
N HIS A 130 1.80 15.63 -9.31
CA HIS A 130 1.89 15.85 -10.75
C HIS A 130 3.26 15.53 -11.35
N GLY A 131 4.29 15.37 -10.52
CA GLY A 131 5.66 15.18 -10.94
C GLY A 131 6.35 16.48 -11.34
N LYS A 132 7.68 16.47 -11.38
CA LYS A 132 8.52 17.57 -11.86
C LYS A 132 9.88 17.05 -12.33
N GLY A 133 10.24 17.34 -13.58
CA GLY A 133 11.51 16.88 -14.15
C GLY A 133 11.60 15.35 -14.16
N ALA A 134 12.65 14.80 -13.54
CA ALA A 134 12.85 13.36 -13.41
C ALA A 134 11.94 12.67 -12.38
N MET A 135 11.17 13.43 -11.59
CA MET A 135 10.22 12.90 -10.61
C MET A 135 8.87 12.62 -11.27
N PRO A 136 8.43 11.34 -11.40
CA PRO A 136 7.12 11.01 -11.96
C PRO A 136 5.97 11.37 -10.99
N ALA A 137 4.79 11.58 -11.56
CA ALA A 137 3.55 11.77 -10.80
C ALA A 137 3.32 10.65 -9.78
N LYS A 138 3.01 11.01 -8.53
CA LYS A 138 2.82 10.09 -7.39
C LYS A 138 3.99 9.14 -7.15
N GLY A 139 5.21 9.58 -7.46
CA GLY A 139 6.41 8.72 -7.36
C GLY A 139 6.41 7.55 -8.35
N GLY A 140 5.58 7.60 -9.40
CA GLY A 140 5.47 6.53 -10.40
C GLY A 140 4.48 5.43 -10.03
N ASN A 141 3.76 5.57 -8.92
CA ASN A 141 2.72 4.64 -8.52
C ASN A 141 1.32 5.29 -8.64
N PRO A 142 0.60 5.07 -9.75
CA PRO A 142 -0.71 5.67 -9.97
C PRO A 142 -1.81 5.13 -9.03
N SER A 143 -1.56 3.99 -8.37
CA SER A 143 -2.50 3.36 -7.43
C SER A 143 -2.51 4.03 -6.06
N LEU A 144 -1.53 4.88 -5.74
CA LEU A 144 -1.54 5.65 -4.49
C LEU A 144 -2.67 6.68 -4.50
N SER A 145 -3.40 6.76 -3.39
CA SER A 145 -4.32 7.87 -3.15
C SER A 145 -3.56 9.16 -2.89
N ASP A 146 -4.19 10.30 -3.20
CA ASP A 146 -3.58 11.62 -2.98
C ASP A 146 -3.27 11.84 -1.48
N TYR A 147 -4.10 11.27 -0.60
CA TYR A 147 -3.89 11.25 0.85
C TYR A 147 -2.65 10.43 1.29
N GLU A 148 -2.36 9.32 0.63
CA GLU A 148 -1.14 8.53 0.87
C GLU A 148 0.12 9.27 0.39
N VAL A 149 0.04 9.95 -0.75
CA VAL A 149 1.13 10.80 -1.25
C VAL A 149 1.37 11.98 -0.31
N ALA A 150 0.30 12.64 0.14
CA ALA A 150 0.32 13.71 1.13
C ALA A 150 1.05 13.32 2.42
N ARG A 151 0.71 12.16 2.99
CA ARG A 151 1.43 11.64 4.17
C ARG A 151 2.89 11.33 3.89
N ALA A 152 3.22 10.82 2.71
CA ALA A 152 4.61 10.57 2.33
C ALA A 152 5.42 11.88 2.26
N VAL A 153 4.85 12.95 1.69
CA VAL A 153 5.48 14.28 1.63
C VAL A 153 5.73 14.82 3.03
N VAL A 154 4.75 14.72 3.94
CA VAL A 154 4.91 15.13 5.34
C VAL A 154 6.00 14.32 6.04
N PHE A 155 6.02 13.00 5.87
CA PHE A 155 7.07 12.15 6.42
C PHE A 155 8.47 12.58 5.94
N MET A 156 8.63 12.78 4.63
CA MET A 156 9.92 13.17 4.03
C MET A 156 10.37 14.57 4.49
N ALA A 157 9.45 15.53 4.55
CA ALA A 157 9.73 16.87 5.04
C ALA A 157 10.11 16.86 6.53
N ASN A 158 9.36 16.17 7.37
CA ASN A 158 9.60 16.09 8.82
C ASN A 158 10.90 15.36 9.13
N LYS A 159 11.20 14.28 8.41
CA LYS A 159 12.48 13.57 8.52
C LYS A 159 13.67 14.44 8.10
N SER A 160 13.42 15.48 7.31
CA SER A 160 14.44 16.40 6.80
C SER A 160 14.48 17.74 7.54
N GLY A 161 13.89 17.83 8.74
CA GLY A 161 13.94 19.04 9.58
C GLY A 161 12.73 19.95 9.46
N GLY A 162 11.65 19.50 8.81
CA GLY A 162 10.33 20.13 8.88
C GLY A 162 9.55 19.74 10.13
N ASN A 163 8.44 20.44 10.37
CA ASN A 163 7.45 20.08 11.37
C ASN A 163 6.04 20.36 10.84
N LEU A 164 5.69 19.65 9.77
CA LEU A 164 4.39 19.73 9.13
C LEU A 164 3.39 18.81 9.84
N PRO A 165 2.15 19.27 10.06
CA PRO A 165 1.11 18.43 10.63
C PRO A 165 0.76 17.30 9.66
N GLU A 166 0.31 16.17 10.21
CA GLU A 166 -0.20 15.09 9.37
C GLU A 166 -1.50 15.55 8.68
N PRO A 167 -1.66 15.30 7.36
CA PRO A 167 -2.85 15.72 6.63
C PRO A 167 -4.10 15.04 7.21
N ALA A 168 -5.23 15.75 7.22
CA ALA A 168 -6.48 15.16 7.68
C ALA A 168 -6.88 13.99 6.77
N ALA A 169 -7.26 12.87 7.37
CA ALA A 169 -7.83 11.75 6.63
C ALA A 169 -9.09 12.23 5.88
N PRO A 170 -9.29 11.82 4.62
CA PRO A 170 -10.54 12.10 3.94
C PRO A 170 -11.67 11.50 4.77
N ALA A 171 -12.71 12.30 5.03
CA ALA A 171 -13.88 11.82 5.74
C ALA A 171 -14.44 10.59 5.01
N PRO A 172 -14.91 9.55 5.72
CA PRO A 172 -15.64 8.47 5.08
C PRO A 172 -16.80 9.10 4.31
N GLU A 173 -16.86 8.83 3.01
CA GLU A 173 -17.91 9.33 2.14
C GLU A 173 -19.26 8.90 2.72
N GLY A 174 -20.02 9.87 3.26
CA GLY A 174 -21.29 9.62 3.96
C GLY A 174 -21.49 10.39 5.27
N GLY A 175 -20.46 11.02 5.83
CA GLY A 175 -20.63 11.94 6.97
C GLY A 175 -20.91 13.36 6.52
N ALA A 176 -22.14 13.86 6.73
CA ALA A 176 -22.48 15.27 6.57
C ALA A 176 -21.48 16.18 7.32
N PRO A 177 -21.07 17.33 6.78
CA PRO A 177 -20.18 18.24 7.47
C PRO A 177 -20.87 18.75 8.74
N ALA A 178 -20.29 18.43 9.90
CA ALA A 178 -20.56 19.19 11.10
C ALA A 178 -20.17 20.65 10.81
N ALA A 179 -21.16 21.52 10.90
CA ALA A 179 -21.04 22.94 10.66
C ALA A 179 -19.85 23.54 11.43
N GLY A 180 -19.18 24.47 10.75
CA GLY A 180 -17.91 25.03 11.15
C GLY A 180 -17.89 25.71 12.52
N ALA A 181 -16.70 25.72 13.09
CA ALA A 181 -16.27 26.74 14.03
C ALA A 181 -14.92 27.30 13.56
N ALA A 182 -14.97 28.49 12.98
CA ALA A 182 -13.83 29.40 12.90
C ALA A 182 -14.38 30.82 13.07
N PRO A 183 -13.58 31.81 13.48
CA PRO A 183 -12.49 31.79 14.45
C PRO A 183 -12.68 32.90 15.51
N GLN A 184 -12.09 32.77 16.69
CA GLN A 184 -11.85 33.93 17.55
C GLN A 184 -10.34 34.07 17.78
N GLY A 185 -9.77 35.09 17.14
CA GLY A 185 -8.47 35.62 17.48
C GLY A 185 -8.58 36.66 18.59
N GLY A 186 -7.50 36.79 19.37
CA GLY A 186 -7.28 37.85 20.35
C GLY A 186 -6.23 37.42 21.37
N GLY A 187 -5.11 38.15 21.45
CA GLY A 187 -3.92 37.86 22.28
C GLY A 187 -4.19 37.71 23.78
N GLN A 188 -3.25 37.22 24.60
CA GLN A 188 -1.98 37.88 24.89
C GLN A 188 -1.00 36.92 25.61
N ALA A 189 0.28 37.27 25.60
CA ALA A 189 1.41 36.57 26.20
C ALA A 189 1.37 36.44 27.74
N ALA A 190 1.93 35.33 28.26
CA ALA A 190 2.97 35.33 29.31
C ALA A 190 3.36 33.88 29.69
N ALA A 191 4.64 33.55 29.56
CA ALA A 191 5.35 32.57 30.39
C ALA A 191 5.98 33.34 31.59
N PRO A 192 6.56 32.72 32.65
CA PRO A 192 7.06 31.34 32.71
C PRO A 192 6.90 30.59 34.05
N ALA A 193 7.38 29.34 34.05
CA ALA A 193 8.22 28.69 35.08
C ALA A 193 7.72 27.33 35.65
N ALA A 194 8.52 26.30 35.30
CA ALA A 194 9.15 25.28 36.15
C ALA A 194 8.33 24.24 36.96
N GLY A 195 8.83 22.98 36.91
CA GLY A 195 8.52 21.87 37.82
C GLY A 195 8.10 20.58 37.10
N GLN A 196 9.00 19.85 36.45
CA GLN A 196 9.72 18.67 36.97
C GLN A 196 8.87 17.47 37.47
N THR A 197 9.24 16.31 36.92
CA THR A 197 9.13 14.92 37.42
C THR A 197 7.76 14.21 37.40
N ALA A 198 7.66 13.15 36.60
CA ALA A 198 7.62 11.77 37.11
C ALA A 198 7.26 10.77 35.97
N GLN A 199 8.21 9.89 35.68
CA GLN A 199 8.04 8.63 34.97
C GLN A 199 7.02 7.72 35.68
N ALA A 200 6.21 6.99 34.92
CA ALA A 200 5.86 5.61 35.24
C ALA A 200 5.40 4.86 33.98
N GLN A 201 6.29 4.02 33.47
CA GLN A 201 5.97 2.89 32.61
C GLN A 201 4.99 1.94 33.31
N GLN A 202 4.00 1.43 32.56
CA GLN A 202 3.43 0.11 32.82
C GLN A 202 3.13 -0.59 31.48
N ALA A 203 3.87 -1.67 31.26
CA ALA A 203 3.58 -2.75 30.31
C ALA A 203 3.74 -4.07 31.11
N PRO A 204 3.45 -5.24 30.52
CA PRO A 204 2.17 -5.93 30.60
C PRO A 204 2.24 -7.19 31.50
N ALA A 205 1.10 -7.63 32.04
CA ALA A 205 1.01 -8.89 32.76
C ALA A 205 0.78 -10.05 31.79
N GLN A 206 1.81 -10.89 31.60
CA GLN A 206 1.70 -12.26 31.11
C GLN A 206 1.54 -13.21 32.32
N ALA A 207 0.65 -14.18 32.20
CA ALA A 207 0.64 -15.35 33.08
C ALA A 207 0.88 -16.60 32.23
N THR A 208 2.01 -17.24 32.49
CA THR A 208 2.47 -18.53 31.98
C THR A 208 2.08 -19.67 32.92
N ALA A 209 1.67 -20.82 32.36
CA ALA A 209 1.95 -22.20 32.80
C ALA A 209 1.00 -23.14 32.03
N ALA A 210 1.29 -24.37 31.60
CA ALA A 210 2.48 -25.19 31.41
C ALA A 210 1.98 -26.46 30.66
N GLN A 211 2.87 -27.12 29.93
CA GLN A 211 2.68 -28.39 29.18
C GLN A 211 2.56 -29.57 30.21
N THR A 212 2.09 -30.80 29.95
CA THR A 212 2.28 -31.75 28.82
C THR A 212 1.34 -33.01 29.05
N PRO A 213 1.20 -33.97 28.08
CA PRO A 213 0.16 -35.04 27.96
C PRO A 213 0.67 -36.39 28.58
N PRO A 214 0.13 -37.64 28.35
CA PRO A 214 -0.67 -38.19 27.23
C PRO A 214 -1.76 -39.25 27.55
N ALA A 215 -2.53 -39.70 26.53
CA ALA A 215 -2.83 -41.10 26.18
C ALA A 215 -4.11 -41.28 25.32
N ALA A 216 -3.98 -42.04 24.24
CA ALA A 216 -5.04 -42.88 23.62
C ALA A 216 -4.89 -44.32 24.19
N PRO A 217 -5.79 -45.33 24.02
CA PRO A 217 -6.72 -45.57 22.90
C PRO A 217 -8.12 -46.17 23.27
N GLY A 218 -9.00 -46.44 22.29
CA GLY A 218 -10.08 -47.45 22.47
C GLY A 218 -11.43 -47.26 21.74
N ASN A 219 -11.50 -47.76 20.50
CA ASN A 219 -12.61 -48.36 19.71
C ASN A 219 -14.12 -48.33 20.12
N ALA A 220 -14.93 -48.09 19.07
CA ALA A 220 -16.09 -48.86 18.54
C ALA A 220 -17.57 -48.46 18.81
N ALA A 221 -18.22 -48.14 17.67
CA ALA A 221 -19.54 -48.58 17.16
C ALA A 221 -20.87 -47.97 17.65
N THR A 222 -21.61 -47.30 16.74
CA THR A 222 -22.86 -47.75 16.03
C THR A 222 -23.27 -46.66 15.01
N ALA A 223 -23.32 -46.95 13.69
CA ALA A 223 -24.52 -47.14 12.84
C ALA A 223 -25.64 -46.08 12.97
N ALA A 224 -26.30 -45.52 11.96
CA ALA A 224 -26.26 -45.52 10.50
C ALA A 224 -27.30 -44.46 10.02
N ALA A 225 -27.06 -43.72 8.93
CA ALA A 225 -28.06 -43.25 7.95
C ALA A 225 -27.42 -42.31 6.92
N ALA A 226 -27.54 -42.67 5.63
CA ALA A 226 -27.19 -41.83 4.48
C ALA A 226 -28.31 -40.81 4.19
N PRO A 227 -28.05 -39.77 3.37
CA PRO A 227 -28.58 -39.86 2.01
C PRO A 227 -27.69 -39.26 0.90
N ALA A 228 -28.20 -39.47 -0.32
CA ALA A 228 -27.61 -39.33 -1.63
C ALA A 228 -27.44 -37.89 -2.16
N GLN A 229 -26.67 -37.83 -3.25
CA GLN A 229 -26.25 -36.69 -4.06
C GLN A 229 -27.41 -35.96 -4.77
N GLN A 230 -27.28 -34.64 -4.92
CA GLN A 230 -27.96 -33.85 -5.97
C GLN A 230 -26.98 -32.85 -6.62
N ALA A 231 -27.04 -32.79 -7.95
CA ALA A 231 -26.25 -31.95 -8.85
C ALA A 231 -26.80 -30.51 -8.94
N PRO A 232 -25.99 -29.52 -9.36
CA PRO A 232 -26.34 -28.10 -9.31
C PRO A 232 -27.19 -27.65 -10.50
N SER A 233 -28.23 -26.86 -10.22
CA SER A 233 -29.03 -26.14 -11.22
C SER A 233 -28.45 -24.75 -11.49
N ALA A 234 -28.27 -24.46 -12.78
CA ALA A 234 -27.83 -23.18 -13.31
C ALA A 234 -28.89 -22.08 -13.12
N GLN A 235 -28.49 -20.91 -12.61
CA GLN A 235 -29.31 -19.70 -12.61
C GLN A 235 -29.03 -18.88 -13.87
N ALA A 236 -30.10 -18.66 -14.64
CA ALA A 236 -30.14 -17.92 -15.89
C ALA A 236 -30.04 -16.40 -15.67
N ALA A 237 -29.47 -15.73 -16.66
CA ALA A 237 -29.47 -14.28 -16.82
C ALA A 237 -30.91 -13.73 -16.97
N PRO A 238 -31.20 -12.50 -16.50
CA PRO A 238 -32.47 -11.84 -16.79
C PRO A 238 -32.49 -11.29 -18.23
N PRO A 239 -33.67 -11.27 -18.90
CA PRO A 239 -33.75 -10.89 -20.31
C PRO A 239 -33.75 -9.38 -20.50
N ALA A 240 -33.20 -8.95 -21.64
CA ALA A 240 -33.35 -7.61 -22.17
C ALA A 240 -34.81 -7.34 -22.52
N GLY A 241 -35.40 -6.30 -21.92
CA GLY A 241 -36.76 -5.85 -22.17
C GLY A 241 -36.99 -4.40 -21.75
N GLN A 242 -36.88 -3.50 -22.72
CA GLN A 242 -37.64 -2.24 -22.91
C GLN A 242 -38.04 -1.45 -21.65
N GLN A 243 -37.34 -0.33 -21.41
CA GLN A 243 -37.69 0.67 -20.40
C GLN A 243 -38.63 1.75 -21.00
N PRO A 244 -39.84 1.98 -20.46
CA PRO A 244 -40.68 3.15 -20.81
C PRO A 244 -40.11 4.45 -20.20
N PRO A 245 -40.49 5.65 -20.70
CA PRO A 245 -39.79 6.88 -20.40
C PRO A 245 -40.17 7.39 -19.00
N ALA A 246 -39.22 7.41 -18.07
CA ALA A 246 -39.38 8.10 -16.80
C ALA A 246 -38.76 9.51 -16.91
N GLN A 247 -39.64 10.47 -17.18
CA GLN A 247 -39.39 11.89 -17.00
C GLN A 247 -39.18 12.20 -15.51
N GLY A 248 -38.22 13.09 -15.25
CA GLY A 248 -38.23 13.98 -14.08
C GLY A 248 -38.14 13.32 -12.71
N ALA A 249 -36.93 12.92 -12.31
CA ALA A 249 -36.58 12.87 -10.90
C ALA A 249 -35.19 13.50 -10.73
N THR A 250 -35.16 14.67 -10.11
CA THR A 250 -33.97 15.38 -9.67
C THR A 250 -33.28 14.56 -8.58
N ALA A 251 -32.51 13.55 -8.99
CA ALA A 251 -31.47 13.02 -8.13
C ALA A 251 -30.35 14.06 -8.12
N GLN A 252 -30.24 14.80 -7.02
CA GLN A 252 -29.03 15.53 -6.67
C GLN A 252 -27.93 14.46 -6.50
N ALA A 253 -27.35 14.01 -7.62
CA ALA A 253 -26.35 12.97 -7.63
C ALA A 253 -25.12 13.56 -6.93
N ALA A 254 -24.75 12.94 -5.81
CA ALA A 254 -23.49 13.21 -5.13
C ALA A 254 -22.38 13.31 -6.17
N VAL A 255 -21.60 14.39 -6.06
CA VAL A 255 -20.49 14.66 -6.96
C VAL A 255 -19.59 13.43 -6.98
N ASN A 256 -19.52 12.74 -8.12
CA ASN A 256 -18.61 11.63 -8.27
C ASN A 256 -17.17 12.18 -8.19
N PRO A 257 -16.34 11.77 -7.21
CA PRO A 257 -14.97 12.27 -7.04
C PRO A 257 -14.09 12.04 -8.27
N ALA A 258 -14.42 11.05 -9.11
CA ALA A 258 -13.75 10.83 -10.39
C ALA A 258 -13.93 12.01 -11.36
N GLY A 259 -15.11 12.64 -11.36
CA GLY A 259 -15.43 13.78 -12.22
C GLY A 259 -14.65 15.03 -11.83
N GLU A 260 -14.57 15.31 -10.54
CA GLU A 260 -13.75 16.41 -10.00
C GLU A 260 -12.26 16.21 -10.30
N LYS A 261 -11.75 14.99 -10.09
CA LYS A 261 -10.37 14.64 -10.37
C LYS A 261 -10.03 14.82 -11.85
N LEU A 262 -10.89 14.34 -12.75
CA LEU A 262 -10.68 14.50 -14.19
C LEU A 262 -10.72 15.97 -14.61
N TYR A 263 -11.64 16.75 -14.05
CA TYR A 263 -11.69 18.19 -14.27
C TYR A 263 -10.37 18.86 -13.86
N LYS A 264 -9.91 18.65 -12.62
CA LYS A 264 -8.68 19.26 -12.10
C LYS A 264 -7.43 18.85 -12.87
N SER A 265 -7.41 17.62 -13.40
CA SER A 265 -6.28 17.09 -14.15
C SER A 265 -6.18 17.65 -15.57
N THR A 266 -7.31 17.78 -16.28
CA THR A 266 -7.28 18.02 -17.74
C THR A 266 -8.16 19.20 -18.14
N CYS A 267 -9.40 19.23 -17.68
CA CYS A 267 -10.37 20.24 -18.14
C CYS A 267 -10.06 21.65 -17.59
N PHE A 268 -9.49 21.73 -16.38
CA PHE A 268 -9.14 22.96 -15.68
C PHE A 268 -8.18 23.85 -16.50
N ALA A 269 -7.29 23.24 -17.30
CA ALA A 269 -6.31 23.95 -18.11
C ALA A 269 -6.95 25.02 -19.02
N CYS A 270 -8.16 24.76 -19.52
CA CYS A 270 -8.90 25.71 -20.35
C CYS A 270 -10.13 26.29 -19.65
N HIS A 271 -10.85 25.49 -18.87
CA HIS A 271 -12.13 25.90 -18.28
C HIS A 271 -11.99 26.70 -16.97
N SER A 272 -10.79 26.86 -16.40
CA SER A 272 -10.60 27.73 -15.23
C SER A 272 -10.66 29.22 -15.59
N SER A 273 -9.94 29.61 -16.65
CA SER A 273 -9.82 30.99 -17.12
C SER A 273 -10.62 31.27 -18.39
N GLY A 274 -11.23 30.24 -18.98
CA GLY A 274 -12.02 30.35 -20.21
C GLY A 274 -11.16 30.50 -21.47
N VAL A 275 -10.04 29.80 -21.52
CA VAL A 275 -9.10 29.81 -22.65
C VAL A 275 -9.85 29.51 -23.95
N ALA A 276 -9.55 30.26 -25.01
CA ALA A 276 -10.16 30.11 -26.33
C ALA A 276 -11.71 30.18 -26.33
N GLY A 277 -12.30 30.90 -25.36
CA GLY A 277 -13.76 31.04 -25.24
C GLY A 277 -14.45 29.85 -24.55
N ALA A 278 -13.69 29.00 -23.84
CA ALA A 278 -14.26 27.95 -23.01
C ALA A 278 -15.17 28.55 -21.91
N PRO A 279 -16.34 27.95 -21.62
CA PRO A 279 -17.16 28.39 -20.50
C PRO A 279 -16.40 28.19 -19.19
N LYS A 280 -16.28 29.28 -18.42
CA LYS A 280 -15.54 29.31 -17.15
C LYS A 280 -16.24 28.48 -16.10
N PHE A 281 -15.51 27.63 -15.42
CA PHE A 281 -16.01 26.82 -14.31
C PHE A 281 -16.58 27.72 -13.22
N GLY A 282 -17.80 27.42 -12.77
CA GLY A 282 -18.53 28.22 -11.77
C GLY A 282 -19.22 29.48 -12.30
N ASP A 283 -19.06 29.82 -13.58
CA ASP A 283 -19.76 30.98 -14.18
C ASP A 283 -21.19 30.61 -14.57
N LYS A 284 -22.14 30.87 -13.68
CA LYS A 284 -23.55 30.51 -13.88
C LYS A 284 -24.12 31.02 -15.22
N SER A 285 -23.89 32.30 -15.52
CA SER A 285 -24.40 32.94 -16.72
C SER A 285 -23.79 32.37 -18.01
N ALA A 286 -22.51 31.97 -17.99
CA ALA A 286 -21.90 31.29 -19.12
C ALA A 286 -22.47 29.88 -19.34
N TRP A 287 -22.85 29.18 -18.26
CA TRP A 287 -23.28 27.79 -18.27
C TRP A 287 -24.78 27.58 -18.49
N ASP A 288 -25.64 28.54 -18.15
CA ASP A 288 -27.12 28.42 -18.24
C ASP A 288 -27.60 27.88 -19.59
N LYS A 289 -27.11 28.44 -20.69
CA LYS A 289 -27.49 28.01 -22.04
C LYS A 289 -27.06 26.58 -22.37
N TYR A 290 -25.97 26.09 -21.77
CA TYR A 290 -25.49 24.72 -21.98
C TYR A 290 -26.25 23.74 -21.08
N ILE A 291 -26.54 24.13 -19.84
CA ILE A 291 -27.37 23.35 -18.91
C ILE A 291 -28.76 23.08 -19.52
N GLN A 292 -29.34 24.06 -20.23
CA GLN A 292 -30.60 23.91 -20.95
C GLN A 292 -30.56 22.88 -22.10
N THR A 293 -29.39 22.59 -22.67
CA THR A 293 -29.25 21.54 -23.71
C THR A 293 -29.32 20.13 -23.15
N GLY A 294 -29.19 19.97 -21.83
CA GLY A 294 -29.15 18.68 -21.15
C GLY A 294 -27.75 18.07 -21.08
N GLU A 295 -27.56 17.18 -20.10
CA GLU A 295 -26.27 16.56 -19.82
C GLU A 295 -25.71 15.75 -21.00
N ASP A 296 -26.55 14.96 -21.66
CA ASP A 296 -26.12 14.10 -22.77
C ASP A 296 -25.58 14.90 -23.96
N ALA A 297 -26.17 16.06 -24.25
CA ALA A 297 -25.67 16.95 -25.30
C ALA A 297 -24.27 17.49 -24.95
N MET A 298 -24.06 17.87 -23.68
CA MET A 298 -22.75 18.34 -23.20
C MET A 298 -21.70 17.22 -23.19
N VAL A 299 -22.08 16.01 -22.77
CA VAL A 299 -21.19 14.84 -22.81
C VAL A 299 -20.81 14.50 -24.24
N LYS A 300 -21.76 14.51 -25.18
CA LYS A 300 -21.47 14.29 -26.60
C LYS A 300 -20.46 15.31 -27.16
N VAL A 301 -20.65 16.59 -26.85
CA VAL A 301 -19.68 17.64 -27.24
C VAL A 301 -18.32 17.40 -26.60
N ALA A 302 -18.28 17.00 -25.33
CA ALA A 302 -17.02 16.71 -24.65
C ALA A 302 -16.29 15.51 -25.26
N LEU A 303 -17.02 14.46 -25.69
CA LEU A 303 -16.44 13.28 -26.34
C LEU A 303 -15.90 13.58 -27.73
N THR A 304 -16.67 14.27 -28.57
CA THR A 304 -16.26 14.56 -29.96
C THR A 304 -15.33 15.75 -30.09
N GLY A 305 -15.29 16.61 -29.07
CA GLY A 305 -14.67 17.94 -29.17
C GLY A 305 -15.54 18.91 -29.98
N LYS A 306 -15.24 20.20 -29.84
CA LYS A 306 -15.88 21.29 -30.61
C LYS A 306 -14.99 22.53 -30.64
N GLY A 307 -14.66 22.99 -31.85
CA GLY A 307 -13.81 24.17 -32.03
C GLY A 307 -12.43 23.95 -31.39
N ALA A 308 -12.06 24.82 -30.44
CA ALA A 308 -10.80 24.73 -29.70
C ALA A 308 -10.80 23.64 -28.60
N MET A 309 -11.95 23.02 -28.29
CA MET A 309 -12.04 21.93 -27.33
C MET A 309 -11.71 20.60 -28.03
N PRO A 310 -10.60 19.92 -27.68
CA PRO A 310 -10.24 18.63 -28.28
C PRO A 310 -11.21 17.51 -27.87
N PRO A 311 -11.26 16.39 -28.63
CA PRO A 311 -12.02 15.21 -28.26
C PRO A 311 -11.67 14.72 -26.85
N LYS A 312 -12.68 14.27 -26.12
CA LYS A 312 -12.61 13.91 -24.68
C LYS A 312 -12.02 15.01 -23.79
N GLY A 313 -12.12 16.28 -24.19
CA GLY A 313 -11.50 17.40 -23.48
C GLY A 313 -9.98 17.29 -23.32
N GLY A 314 -9.30 16.51 -24.18
CA GLY A 314 -7.86 16.25 -24.12
C GLY A 314 -7.48 15.05 -23.25
N ALA A 315 -8.44 14.42 -22.57
CA ALA A 315 -8.23 13.22 -21.79
C ALA A 315 -8.36 11.98 -22.68
N ALA A 316 -7.31 11.67 -23.46
CA ALA A 316 -7.33 10.59 -24.46
C ALA A 316 -7.80 9.23 -23.88
N ASN A 317 -7.42 8.95 -22.63
CA ASN A 317 -7.70 7.68 -21.95
C ASN A 317 -8.94 7.71 -21.05
N ALA A 318 -9.68 8.82 -20.98
CA ALA A 318 -10.91 8.87 -20.19
C ALA A 318 -12.01 8.02 -20.83
N SER A 319 -12.74 7.27 -19.99
CA SER A 319 -13.96 6.58 -20.40
C SER A 319 -15.10 7.59 -20.61
N GLU A 320 -16.16 7.19 -21.30
CA GLU A 320 -17.36 8.03 -21.42
C GLU A 320 -17.97 8.37 -20.06
N ASP A 321 -17.95 7.41 -19.13
CA ASP A 321 -18.46 7.61 -17.76
C ASP A 321 -17.63 8.62 -16.97
N ASP A 322 -16.31 8.64 -17.14
CA ASP A 322 -15.44 9.65 -16.51
C ASP A 322 -15.72 11.05 -17.08
N ILE A 323 -15.91 11.14 -18.40
CA ILE A 323 -16.26 12.41 -19.07
C ILE A 323 -17.62 12.90 -18.58
N ARG A 324 -18.60 12.00 -18.46
CA ARG A 324 -19.92 12.31 -17.90
C ARG A 324 -19.84 12.80 -16.47
N ALA A 325 -19.05 12.13 -15.63
CA ALA A 325 -18.81 12.55 -14.25
C ALA A 325 -18.18 13.96 -14.18
N ALA A 326 -17.21 14.26 -15.05
CA ALA A 326 -16.58 15.58 -15.13
C ALA A 326 -17.55 16.66 -15.61
N VAL A 327 -18.37 16.38 -16.63
CA VAL A 327 -19.42 17.30 -17.09
C VAL A 327 -20.42 17.60 -15.97
N ARG A 328 -20.87 16.57 -15.24
CA ARG A 328 -21.74 16.75 -14.05
C ARG A 328 -21.09 17.64 -13.00
N TYR A 329 -19.81 17.44 -12.70
CA TYR A 329 -19.08 18.27 -11.74
C TYR A 329 -19.05 19.74 -12.16
N MET A 330 -18.74 20.03 -13.43
CA MET A 330 -18.71 21.39 -13.97
C MET A 330 -20.09 22.05 -13.99
N VAL A 331 -21.12 21.30 -14.38
CA VAL A 331 -22.51 21.76 -14.37
C VAL A 331 -22.96 22.06 -12.94
N ASN A 332 -22.65 21.19 -11.97
CA ASN A 332 -23.05 21.39 -10.58
C ASN A 332 -22.35 22.59 -9.94
N ALA A 333 -21.10 22.90 -10.32
CA ALA A 333 -20.41 24.10 -9.87
C ALA A 333 -21.03 25.39 -10.43
N ALA A 334 -21.76 25.31 -11.55
CA ALA A 334 -22.35 26.44 -12.24
C ALA A 334 -23.87 26.58 -12.05
N LYS A 335 -24.49 25.74 -11.22
CA LYS A 335 -25.86 25.92 -10.74
C LYS A 335 -25.89 26.89 -9.56
#